data_AF-A0A967D2W9-F1
#
_entry.id   AF-A0A967D2W9-F1
#
_cell.length_a   1.000
_cell.length_b   1.000
_cell.length_c   1.000
_cell.angle_alpha   90.00
_cell.angle_beta   90.00
_cell.angle_gamma   90.00
#
_symmetry.space_group_name_H-M   'P 1'
#
loop_
_entity.id
_entity.type
_entity.pdbx_description
1 polymer ?
#
loop_
_entity_poly.entity_id
_entity_poly.type
_entity_poly.pdbx_seq_one_letter_code
_entity_poly.pdbx_strand_id
1 'polypeptide(L)' 'MSWYGEGTGPWHDTLRESTGIQKPTTIYPPLEETPRLVELYEEALPLYEDLLAHALPVEGAT' A
#
# COMPACT_ATOMS: atom_id res chain seq x y z
N MET A 1 -11.78 1.50 -0.53
CA MET A 1 -11.24 0.63 -1.62
C MET A 1 -10.35 -0.42 -0.96
N SER A 2 -10.79 -1.67 -0.89
CA SER A 2 -9.96 -2.74 -0.31
C SER A 2 -8.93 -3.17 -1.34
N TRP A 3 -7.65 -2.93 -1.09
CA TRP A 3 -6.57 -3.40 -1.96
C TRP A 3 -6.49 -4.94 -2.02
N TYR A 4 -7.07 -5.65 -1.03
CA TYR A 4 -6.95 -7.11 -0.87
C TYR A 4 -8.30 -7.83 -0.86
N GLY A 5 -9.34 -7.23 -1.46
CA GLY A 5 -10.65 -7.86 -1.61
C GLY A 5 -10.65 -8.98 -2.65
N GLU A 6 -11.55 -9.95 -2.49
CA GLU A 6 -11.93 -10.86 -3.57
C GLU A 6 -12.70 -10.05 -4.63
N GLY A 7 -12.34 -10.17 -5.91
CA GLY A 7 -12.93 -9.37 -6.99
C GLY A 7 -12.27 -8.01 -7.28
N THR A 8 -11.06 -7.74 -6.77
CA THR A 8 -10.30 -6.50 -7.08
C THR A 8 -9.56 -6.54 -8.43
N GLY A 9 -9.68 -7.63 -9.18
CA GLY A 9 -9.25 -7.75 -10.56
C GLY A 9 -8.43 -9.02 -10.85
N PRO A 10 -8.33 -9.45 -12.13
CA PRO A 10 -7.77 -10.75 -12.50
C PRO A 10 -6.33 -10.98 -12.05
N TRP A 11 -5.52 -9.92 -11.99
CA TRP A 11 -4.10 -9.99 -11.65
C TRP A 11 -3.86 -10.38 -10.18
N HIS A 12 -4.75 -9.98 -9.28
CA HIS A 12 -4.65 -10.33 -7.86
C HIS A 12 -4.93 -11.81 -7.61
N ASP A 13 -5.87 -12.39 -8.35
CA ASP A 13 -6.25 -13.79 -8.19
C ASP A 13 -5.17 -14.71 -8.80
N THR A 14 -4.62 -14.35 -9.97
CA THR A 14 -3.47 -15.06 -10.55
C THR A 14 -2.24 -15.03 -9.65
N LEU A 15 -1.94 -13.89 -9.00
CA LEU A 15 -0.84 -13.80 -8.04
C LEU A 15 -1.06 -14.74 -6.84
N ARG A 16 -2.28 -14.78 -6.32
CA ARG A 16 -2.67 -15.64 -5.19
C ARG A 16 -2.50 -17.12 -5.52
N GLU A 17 -2.97 -17.52 -6.70
CA GLU A 17 -2.81 -18.89 -7.21
C GLU A 17 -1.34 -19.25 -7.45
N SER A 18 -0.54 -18.33 -8.02
CA SER A 18 0.86 -18.60 -8.37
C SER A 18 1.80 -18.69 -7.15
N THR A 19 1.49 -17.97 -6.08
CA THR A 19 2.34 -17.87 -4.88
C THR A 19 1.87 -18.77 -3.74
N GLY A 20 0.63 -19.27 -3.79
CA GLY A 20 0.02 -20.03 -2.69
C GLY A 20 -0.27 -19.18 -1.44
N ILE A 21 -0.15 -17.85 -1.54
CA ILE A 21 -0.42 -16.93 -0.43
C ILE A 21 -1.91 -16.94 -0.14
N GLN A 22 -2.30 -17.49 1.01
CA GLN A 22 -3.69 -17.42 1.46
C GLN A 22 -4.04 -16.01 1.95
N LYS A 23 -5.34 -15.69 1.94
CA LYS A 23 -5.84 -14.42 2.47
C LYS A 23 -5.27 -14.22 3.89
N PRO A 24 -4.69 -13.05 4.21
CA PRO A 24 -4.26 -12.75 5.57
C PRO A 24 -5.41 -12.99 6.54
N THR A 25 -5.19 -13.86 7.53
CA THR A 25 -6.16 -14.13 8.60
C THR A 25 -6.13 -13.06 9.69
N THR A 26 -5.07 -12.25 9.70
CA THR A 26 -4.90 -11.13 10.61
C THR A 26 -5.95 -10.07 10.32
N ILE A 27 -6.81 -9.84 11.30
CA ILE A 27 -7.69 -8.66 11.34
C ILE A 27 -6.87 -7.53 11.94
N TYR A 28 -6.54 -6.53 11.12
CA TYR A 28 -5.90 -5.32 11.61
C TYR A 28 -6.97 -4.41 12.23
N PRO A 29 -6.69 -3.80 13.40
CA PRO A 29 -7.56 -2.77 13.94
C PRO A 29 -7.64 -1.59 12.95
N PRO A 30 -8.73 -0.81 12.97
CA PRO A 30 -8.83 0.45 12.24
C PRO A 30 -7.59 1.34 12.47
N LEU A 31 -7.19 2.10 11.45
CA LEU A 31 -5.98 2.92 11.51
C LEU A 31 -6.08 3.96 12.65
N GLU A 32 -7.30 4.44 12.89
CA GLU A 32 -7.65 5.40 13.93
C GLU A 32 -7.43 4.83 15.35
N GLU A 33 -7.40 3.51 15.49
CA GLU A 33 -7.21 2.80 16.76
C GLU A 33 -5.74 2.46 17.04
N THR A 34 -4.80 2.86 16.17
CA THR A 34 -3.37 2.58 16.34
C THR A 34 -2.55 3.88 16.41
N PRO A 35 -2.39 4.50 17.59
CA PRO A 35 -1.65 5.76 17.75
C PRO A 35 -0.23 5.73 17.17
N ARG A 36 0.46 4.60 17.31
CA ARG A 36 1.81 4.37 16.77
C ARG A 36 1.88 4.46 15.25
N LEU A 37 0.76 4.22 14.56
CA LEU A 37 0.70 4.26 13.11
C LEU A 37 0.63 5.71 12.61
N VAL A 38 0.00 6.60 13.38
CA VAL A 38 0.02 8.05 13.13
C VAL A 38 1.43 8.60 13.32
N GLU A 39 2.10 8.23 14.41
CA GLU A 39 3.49 8.64 14.68
C GLU A 39 4.43 8.21 13.54
N LEU A 40 4.35 6.95 13.12
CA LEU A 40 5.15 6.44 12.01
C LEU A 40 4.84 7.14 10.68
N TYR A 41 3.58 7.50 10.44
CA TYR A 41 3.19 8.26 9.26
C TYR A 41 3.80 9.65 9.27
N GLU A 42 3.72 10.36 10.40
CA GLU A 42 4.31 11.69 10.56
C GLU A 42 5.84 11.66 10.43
N GLU A 43 6.50 10.63 10.99
CA GLU A 43 7.95 10.43 10.84
C GLU A 43 8.37 10.16 9.39
N ALA A 44 7.55 9.43 8.64
CA ALA A 44 7.86 9.07 7.25
C ALA A 44 7.54 10.20 6.26
N LEU A 45 6.65 11.13 6.62
CA LEU A 45 6.16 12.16 5.71
C LEU A 45 7.29 13.02 5.09
N PRO A 46 8.26 13.55 5.85
CA PRO A 46 9.36 14.33 5.26
C PRO A 46 10.19 13.53 4.25
N LEU A 47 10.38 12.23 4.49
CA LEU A 47 11.14 11.36 3.58
C LEU A 47 10.40 11.14 2.26
N TYR A 48 9.07 11.03 2.31
CA TYR A 48 8.24 10.95 1.11
C TYR A 48 8.23 12.27 0.34
N GLU A 49 8.16 13.40 1.04
CA GLU A 49 8.26 14.73 0.44
C GLU A 49 9.61 14.93 -0.28
N ASP A 50 10.71 14.53 0.36
CA ASP A 50 12.04 14.53 -0.25
C ASP A 50 12.10 13.62 -1.48
N LEU A 51 11.56 12.40 -1.39
CA LEU A 51 11.50 11.48 -2.53
C LEU A 51 10.73 12.09 -3.71
N LEU A 52 9.60 12.74 -3.45
CA LEU A 52 8.81 13.43 -4.48
C LEU A 52 9.57 14.62 -5.08
N ALA A 53 10.31 15.38 -4.27
CA ALA A 53 11.18 16.45 -4.75
C ALA A 53 12.32 15.92 -5.64
N HIS A 54 12.75 14.67 -5.41
CA HIS A 54 13.75 13.97 -6.22
C HIS A 54 13.17 13.13 -7.35
N ALA A 55 11.85 13.09 -7.51
CA ALA A 55 11.23 12.41 -8.63
C ALA A 55 11.65 13.11 -9.93
N LEU A 56 12.42 12.39 -10.75
CA LEU A 56 12.74 12.87 -12.09
C LEU A 56 11.43 13.09 -12.85
N PRO A 57 11.29 14.20 -13.59
CA PRO A 57 10.14 14.36 -14.47
C PRO A 57 10.10 13.14 -15.39
N VAL A 58 8.94 12.48 -15.44
CA VAL A 58 8.71 11.41 -16.41
C VAL A 58 8.76 12.05 -17.79
N GLU A 59 9.91 11.98 -18.46
CA GLU A 59 10.00 12.34 -19.87
C GLU A 59 9.08 11.39 -20.65
N GLY A 60 7.93 11.91 -21.10
CA GLY A 60 7.10 11.22 -22.10
C GLY A 60 5.67 10.84 -21.69
N ALA A 61 5.09 11.39 -20.62
CA ALA A 61 3.62 11.31 -20.45
C ALA A 61 2.93 12.39 -21.31
N THR A 62 2.66 12.05 -22.57
CA THR A 62 1.77 12.80 -23.48
C THR A 62 0.31 12.63 -23.13
#